data_AF-A0A962UUC7-F1
#
_entry.id   AF-A0A962UUC7-F1
#
_cell.length_a   1.000
_cell.length_b   1.000
_cell.length_c   1.000
_cell.angle_alpha   90.00
_cell.angle_beta   90.00
_cell.angle_gamma   90.00
#
_symmetry.space_group_name_H-M   'P 1'
#
loop_
_entity.id
_entity.type
_entity.pdbx_description
1 polymer ?
#
loop_
_entity_poly.entity_id
_entity_poly.type
_entity_poly.pdbx_seq_one_letter_code
_entity_poly.pdbx_strand_id
1 'polypeptide(L)'
;MSDHIILLDSTEQWKQDFPDYPVIAVRDYLVDPAWSNRRTLRVINLCRDTDYHSPGYYASLLAEARGHKVIPSVRTLQDLSRKSLYGSELSDLDRRVEKLFREQPTEVTRFEVLVCFGQCEARGLRRLGSALFDTFRSPLIKVELKRDKIWHIASIRSVGLKSVKRNQREFFFDAMAGYLRRPWRAARDRRQMRFDLAILYDPNEALAPSDRRALARFIRAARSVGIDAELITARDFGRLAEFDALFIRETTNVNHHTYRFARRAAAEGLVVID
;
A
#
# COMPACT_ATOMS: atom_id res chain seq x y z
N MET A 1 17.10 -6.68 11.86
CA MET A 1 16.37 -5.40 11.72
C MET A 1 16.09 -5.22 10.25
N SER A 2 14.87 -4.87 9.84
CA SER A 2 14.60 -4.59 8.42
C SER A 2 15.08 -3.18 8.11
N ASP A 3 16.20 -3.07 7.40
CA ASP A 3 16.72 -1.78 6.93
C ASP A 3 15.74 -1.18 5.91
N HIS A 4 15.42 0.11 6.06
CA HIS A 4 14.69 0.86 5.04
C HIS A 4 15.70 1.64 4.21
N ILE A 5 15.56 1.56 2.90
CA ILE A 5 16.28 2.43 1.97
C ILE A 5 15.29 3.21 1.11
N ILE A 6 15.69 4.43 0.76
CA ILE A 6 14.92 5.31 -0.12
C ILE A 6 15.68 5.40 -1.44
N LEU A 7 15.02 5.04 -2.54
CA LEU A 7 15.57 5.16 -3.88
C LEU A 7 15.14 6.47 -4.53
N LEU A 8 16.10 7.17 -5.13
CA LEU A 8 15.92 8.38 -5.92
C LEU A 8 16.70 8.26 -7.23
N ASP A 9 16.39 9.06 -8.24
CA ASP A 9 17.21 9.07 -9.46
C ASP A 9 18.63 9.60 -9.20
N SER A 10 18.77 10.50 -8.21
CA SER A 10 20.05 11.04 -7.72
C SER A 10 19.91 11.40 -6.24
N THR A 11 20.94 11.12 -5.45
CA THR A 11 21.01 11.45 -4.02
C THR A 11 20.99 12.95 -3.77
N GLU A 12 21.41 13.79 -4.73
CA GLU A 12 21.35 15.26 -4.66
C GLU A 12 19.92 15.80 -4.54
N GLN A 13 18.91 15.00 -4.91
CA GLN A 13 17.51 15.35 -4.70
C GLN A 13 17.13 15.36 -3.21
N TRP A 14 17.89 14.63 -2.38
CA TRP A 14 17.78 14.65 -0.94
C TRP A 14 18.67 15.75 -0.37
N LYS A 15 18.06 16.83 0.11
CA LYS A 15 18.79 17.99 0.59
C LYS A 15 19.30 17.77 2.02
N GLN A 16 20.32 18.53 2.41
CA GLN A 16 20.93 18.46 3.75
C GLN A 16 19.97 18.86 4.87
N ASP A 17 18.96 19.69 4.58
CA ASP A 17 17.90 20.09 5.53
C ASP A 17 16.81 19.02 5.69
N PHE A 18 16.89 17.90 4.97
CA PHE A 18 15.93 16.79 5.09
C PHE A 18 16.34 15.83 6.20
N PRO A 19 15.39 15.06 6.74
CA PRO A 19 15.69 14.08 7.77
C PRO A 19 16.73 13.04 7.29
N ASP A 20 17.56 12.59 8.22
CA ASP A 20 18.60 11.60 7.94
C ASP A 20 17.98 10.21 7.74
N TYR A 21 17.99 9.75 6.49
CA TYR A 21 17.52 8.43 6.09
C TYR A 21 18.51 7.81 5.10
N PRO A 22 18.60 6.46 5.02
CA PRO A 22 19.45 5.80 4.04
C PRO A 22 18.91 6.02 2.60
N VAL A 23 19.47 7.00 1.90
CA VAL A 23 19.10 7.36 0.52
C VAL A 23 20.14 6.84 -0.45
N ILE A 24 19.69 6.19 -1.52
CA ILE A 24 20.54 5.55 -2.52
C ILE A 24 20.07 5.97 -3.92
N ALA A 25 21.02 6.22 -4.82
CA ALA A 25 20.67 6.42 -6.22
C ALA A 25 20.20 5.10 -6.83
N VAL A 26 19.12 5.15 -7.61
CA VAL A 26 18.51 3.97 -8.21
C VAL A 26 19.50 3.15 -9.04
N ARG A 27 20.45 3.82 -9.72
CA ARG A 27 21.49 3.17 -10.51
C ARG A 27 22.39 2.30 -9.64
N ASP A 28 22.83 2.80 -8.50
CA ASP A 28 23.70 2.08 -7.57
C ASP A 28 22.99 0.85 -7.02
N TYR A 29 21.71 0.98 -6.65
CA TYR A 29 20.91 -0.14 -6.20
C TYR A 29 20.75 -1.26 -7.27
N LEU A 30 20.67 -0.87 -8.54
CA LEU A 30 20.54 -1.84 -9.65
C LEU A 30 21.86 -2.60 -9.89
N VAL A 31 23.01 -1.93 -9.81
CA VAL A 31 24.30 -2.50 -10.23
C VAL A 31 25.16 -3.06 -9.10
N ASP A 32 25.07 -2.50 -7.89
CA ASP A 32 25.95 -2.86 -6.79
C ASP A 32 25.51 -4.18 -6.11
N PRO A 33 26.34 -5.25 -6.16
CA PRO A 33 26.05 -6.54 -5.55
C PRO A 33 25.86 -6.48 -4.02
N ALA A 34 26.37 -5.44 -3.35
CA ALA A 34 26.22 -5.27 -1.90
C ALA A 34 24.74 -5.27 -1.46
N TRP A 35 23.84 -4.80 -2.33
CA TRP A 35 22.40 -4.79 -2.07
C TRP A 35 21.73 -6.15 -2.30
N SER A 36 22.31 -7.01 -3.14
CA SER A 36 21.75 -8.34 -3.45
C SER A 36 21.79 -9.30 -2.25
N ASN A 37 22.79 -9.15 -1.38
CA ASN A 37 22.99 -10.05 -0.24
C ASN A 37 22.18 -9.67 1.01
N ARG A 38 21.47 -8.52 1.00
CA ARG A 38 20.71 -8.04 2.16
C ARG A 38 19.33 -8.69 2.23
N ARG A 39 19.21 -9.76 3.02
CA ARG A 39 17.92 -10.38 3.32
C ARG A 39 17.06 -9.40 4.15
N THR A 40 15.78 -9.27 3.81
CA THR A 40 14.77 -8.44 4.53
C THR A 40 14.90 -6.91 4.40
N LEU A 41 15.40 -6.42 3.26
CA LEU A 41 15.43 -4.99 2.94
C LEU A 41 14.03 -4.46 2.58
N ARG A 42 13.72 -3.25 3.04
CA ARG A 42 12.51 -2.51 2.64
C ARG A 42 12.91 -1.34 1.76
N VAL A 43 12.29 -1.24 0.59
CA VAL A 43 12.66 -0.27 -0.45
C VAL A 43 11.49 0.69 -0.64
N ILE A 44 11.73 1.98 -0.42
CA ILE A 44 10.80 3.04 -0.77
C ILE A 44 11.30 3.68 -2.06
N ASN A 45 10.63 3.37 -3.16
CA ASN A 45 10.98 3.88 -4.47
C ASN A 45 10.28 5.23 -4.70
N LEU A 46 11.07 6.32 -4.64
CA LEU A 46 10.65 7.69 -4.88
C LEU A 46 11.21 8.26 -6.18
N CYS A 47 11.65 7.38 -7.10
CA CYS A 47 12.13 7.77 -8.41
C CYS A 47 11.09 8.60 -9.15
N ARG A 48 11.55 9.57 -9.94
CA ARG A 48 10.67 10.45 -10.71
C ARG A 48 9.84 9.66 -11.72
N ASP A 49 10.49 8.74 -12.42
CA ASP A 49 9.92 7.94 -13.48
C ASP A 49 9.83 6.48 -13.03
N THR A 50 8.65 5.91 -13.20
CA THR A 50 8.31 4.53 -12.87
C THR A 50 7.54 3.85 -13.99
N ASP A 51 7.57 4.44 -15.19
CA ASP A 51 6.99 3.86 -16.40
C ASP A 51 7.75 2.60 -16.82
N TYR A 52 7.13 1.78 -17.66
CA TYR A 52 7.75 0.56 -18.16
C TYR A 52 9.12 0.85 -18.79
N HIS A 53 10.12 0.02 -18.45
CA HIS A 53 11.54 0.19 -18.83
C HIS A 53 12.29 1.36 -18.20
N SER A 54 11.67 2.13 -17.30
CA SER A 54 12.39 3.14 -16.52
C SER A 54 13.29 2.51 -15.44
N PRO A 55 14.34 3.20 -14.98
CA PRO A 55 15.16 2.75 -13.84
C PRO A 55 14.32 2.52 -12.57
N GLY A 56 13.31 3.35 -12.31
CA GLY A 56 12.41 3.18 -11.17
C GLY A 56 11.58 1.90 -11.28
N TYR A 57 11.07 1.57 -12.46
CA TYR A 57 10.36 0.31 -12.70
C TYR A 57 11.26 -0.90 -12.47
N TYR A 58 12.48 -0.89 -13.04
CA TYR A 58 13.44 -1.97 -12.85
C TYR A 58 13.88 -2.12 -11.40
N ALA A 59 13.97 -1.02 -10.63
CA ALA A 59 14.31 -1.11 -9.22
C ALA A 59 13.24 -1.83 -8.40
N SER A 60 11.96 -1.56 -8.67
CA SER A 60 10.86 -2.32 -8.04
C SER A 60 10.87 -3.79 -8.46
N LEU A 61 11.11 -4.08 -9.75
CA LEU A 61 11.18 -5.46 -10.25
C LEU A 61 12.34 -6.25 -9.63
N LEU A 62 13.52 -5.63 -9.58
CA LEU A 62 14.70 -6.26 -9.02
C LEU A 62 14.60 -6.42 -7.50
N ALA A 63 13.95 -5.47 -6.81
CA ALA A 63 13.64 -5.60 -5.39
C ALA A 63 12.77 -6.83 -5.11
N GLU A 64 11.69 -7.04 -5.87
CA GLU A 64 10.84 -8.22 -5.74
C GLU A 64 11.62 -9.52 -6.02
N ALA A 65 12.42 -9.55 -7.09
CA ALA A 65 13.25 -10.70 -7.43
C ALA A 65 14.29 -11.05 -6.34
N ARG A 66 14.77 -10.04 -5.59
CA ARG A 66 15.68 -10.20 -4.45
C ARG A 66 14.96 -10.52 -3.13
N GLY A 67 13.62 -10.60 -3.13
CA GLY A 67 12.82 -10.80 -1.91
C GLY A 67 12.81 -9.56 -0.98
N HIS A 68 13.15 -8.38 -1.51
CA HIS A 68 13.00 -7.12 -0.79
C HIS A 68 11.54 -6.66 -0.84
N LYS A 69 11.06 -6.05 0.25
CA LYS A 69 9.71 -5.47 0.28
C LYS A 69 9.76 -4.06 -0.29
N VAL A 70 9.30 -3.87 -1.53
CA VAL A 70 9.32 -2.58 -2.22
C VAL A 70 7.94 -1.92 -2.28
N ILE A 71 7.91 -0.59 -2.19
CA ILE A 71 6.75 0.24 -2.51
C ILE A 71 7.14 1.35 -3.50
N PRO A 72 6.39 1.55 -4.59
CA PRO A 72 5.35 0.67 -5.11
C PRO A 72 5.93 -0.65 -5.67
N SER A 73 5.13 -1.71 -5.63
CA SER A 73 5.41 -2.98 -6.32
C SER A 73 5.32 -2.81 -7.84
N VAL A 74 5.91 -3.74 -8.61
CA VAL A 74 5.80 -3.74 -10.08
C VAL A 74 4.34 -3.81 -10.51
N ARG A 75 3.56 -4.66 -9.83
CA ARG A 75 2.11 -4.75 -10.04
C ARG A 75 1.43 -3.41 -9.83
N THR A 76 1.72 -2.71 -8.72
CA THR A 76 1.15 -1.38 -8.44
C THR A 76 1.49 -0.37 -9.55
N LEU A 77 2.73 -0.41 -10.06
CA LEU A 77 3.14 0.46 -11.17
C LEU A 77 2.40 0.14 -12.46
N GLN A 78 2.21 -1.14 -12.77
CA GLN A 78 1.44 -1.58 -13.93
C GLN A 78 -0.02 -1.17 -13.83
N ASP A 79 -0.63 -1.35 -12.65
CA ASP A 79 -2.01 -0.96 -12.36
C ASP A 79 -2.21 0.55 -12.53
N LEU A 80 -1.26 1.38 -12.07
CA LEU A 80 -1.29 2.84 -12.23
C LEU A 80 -1.04 3.29 -13.69
N SER A 81 -0.24 2.56 -14.46
CA SER A 81 0.07 2.92 -15.86
C SER A 81 -1.11 2.69 -16.81
N ARG A 82 -2.03 1.77 -16.49
CA ARG A 82 -3.10 1.32 -17.39
C ARG A 82 -4.44 1.91 -16.99
N LYS A 83 -4.85 2.98 -17.68
CA LYS A 83 -6.16 3.63 -17.51
C LYS A 83 -7.38 2.70 -17.64
N SER A 84 -7.25 1.55 -18.30
CA SER A 84 -8.34 0.63 -18.61
C SER A 84 -8.55 -0.49 -17.59
N LEU A 85 -7.65 -0.67 -16.60
CA LEU A 85 -7.75 -1.76 -15.62
C LEU A 85 -8.57 -1.41 -14.37
N TYR A 86 -9.12 -0.20 -14.33
CA TYR A 86 -9.75 0.42 -13.18
C TYR A 86 -11.19 -0.03 -12.86
N GLY A 87 -11.71 -1.07 -13.54
CA GLY A 87 -13.12 -1.47 -13.61
C GLY A 87 -14.00 -1.13 -12.39
N SER A 88 -13.91 -1.94 -11.32
CA SER A 88 -14.78 -1.80 -10.13
C SER A 88 -14.19 -0.90 -9.04
N GLU A 89 -12.88 -0.83 -8.90
CA GLU A 89 -12.19 -0.10 -7.82
C GLU A 89 -12.27 1.41 -8.00
N LEU A 90 -12.22 1.89 -9.25
CA LEU A 90 -12.50 3.31 -9.51
C LEU A 90 -13.95 3.65 -9.26
N SER A 91 -14.91 2.75 -9.48
CA SER A 91 -16.34 3.09 -9.33
C SER A 91 -16.70 3.51 -7.90
N ASP A 92 -16.10 2.87 -6.89
CA ASP A 92 -16.26 3.25 -5.48
C ASP A 92 -15.49 4.53 -5.14
N LEU A 93 -14.30 4.74 -5.73
CA LEU A 93 -13.51 5.95 -5.56
C LEU A 93 -14.17 7.17 -6.22
N ASP A 94 -14.72 7.02 -7.42
CA ASP A 94 -15.48 8.03 -8.16
C ASP A 94 -16.72 8.44 -7.37
N ARG A 95 -17.44 7.49 -6.75
CA ARG A 95 -18.57 7.82 -5.88
C ARG A 95 -18.15 8.66 -4.67
N ARG A 96 -16.97 8.39 -4.09
CA ARG A 96 -16.41 9.21 -3.00
C ARG A 96 -16.00 10.59 -3.48
N VAL A 97 -15.38 10.68 -4.66
CA VAL A 97 -15.00 11.94 -5.31
C VAL A 97 -16.24 12.78 -5.58
N GLU A 98 -17.26 12.23 -6.22
CA GLU A 98 -18.53 12.90 -6.48
C GLU A 98 -19.15 13.44 -5.19
N LYS A 99 -19.21 12.63 -4.13
CA LYS A 99 -19.73 13.09 -2.83
C LYS A 99 -18.92 14.25 -2.21
N LEU A 100 -17.61 14.28 -2.39
CA LEU A 100 -16.72 15.29 -1.81
C LEU A 100 -16.69 16.60 -2.60
N PHE A 101 -16.90 16.53 -3.92
CA PHE A 101 -16.71 17.67 -4.82
C PHE A 101 -18.01 18.19 -5.45
N ARG A 102 -19.16 17.55 -5.22
CA ARG A 102 -20.47 17.97 -5.77
C ARG A 102 -20.82 19.44 -5.54
N GLU A 103 -20.52 19.96 -4.35
CA GLU A 103 -20.86 21.34 -3.96
C GLU A 103 -19.89 22.40 -4.52
N GLN A 104 -18.89 22.00 -5.29
CA GLN A 104 -17.94 22.93 -5.89
C GLN A 104 -18.61 23.79 -6.98
N PRO A 105 -18.25 25.09 -7.09
CA PRO A 105 -18.77 25.98 -8.11
C PRO A 105 -18.61 25.40 -9.53
N THR A 106 -19.56 25.69 -10.40
CA THR A 106 -19.60 25.14 -11.77
C THR A 106 -18.41 25.53 -12.64
N GLU A 107 -17.79 26.67 -12.33
CA GLU A 107 -16.57 27.16 -12.99
C GLU A 107 -15.35 26.29 -12.69
N VAL A 108 -15.35 25.56 -11.56
CA VAL A 108 -14.26 24.67 -11.20
C VAL A 108 -14.50 23.29 -11.78
N THR A 109 -13.68 22.92 -12.76
CA THR A 109 -13.85 21.67 -13.51
C THR A 109 -12.70 20.68 -13.33
N ARG A 110 -11.64 21.08 -12.64
CA ARG A 110 -10.44 20.25 -12.45
C ARG A 110 -9.82 20.49 -11.08
N PHE A 111 -9.44 19.40 -10.40
CA PHE A 111 -8.61 19.44 -9.21
C PHE A 111 -7.44 18.49 -9.36
N GLU A 112 -6.33 18.86 -8.72
CA GLU A 112 -5.14 18.04 -8.63
C GLU A 112 -4.81 17.83 -7.16
N VAL A 113 -4.73 16.57 -6.75
CA VAL A 113 -4.48 16.17 -5.37
C VAL A 113 -3.21 15.35 -5.32
N LEU A 114 -2.28 15.73 -4.44
CA LEU A 114 -1.12 14.92 -4.08
C LEU A 114 -1.44 14.15 -2.79
N VAL A 115 -1.27 12.84 -2.84
CA VAL A 115 -1.41 11.93 -1.70
C VAL A 115 -0.02 11.44 -1.30
N CYS A 116 0.35 11.65 -0.04
CA CYS A 116 1.63 11.22 0.54
C CYS A 116 1.36 10.09 1.53
N PHE A 117 1.78 8.87 1.21
CA PHE A 117 1.61 7.67 2.05
C PHE A 117 0.17 7.50 2.57
N GLY A 118 -0.82 7.72 1.70
CA GLY A 118 -2.25 7.65 2.04
C GLY A 118 -2.81 8.86 2.77
N GLN A 119 -2.03 9.91 2.98
CA GLN A 119 -2.48 11.14 3.61
C GLN A 119 -2.61 12.28 2.59
N CYS A 120 -3.62 13.12 2.79
CA CYS A 120 -3.80 14.37 2.06
C CYS A 120 -3.70 15.55 3.03
N GLU A 121 -3.08 16.64 2.58
CA GLU A 121 -2.94 17.88 3.35
C GLU A 121 -4.33 18.46 3.70
N ALA A 122 -5.24 18.46 2.72
CA ALA A 122 -6.64 18.83 2.93
C ALA A 122 -7.37 17.80 3.80
N ARG A 123 -7.84 18.22 4.98
CA ARG A 123 -8.50 17.34 5.96
C ARG A 123 -9.71 16.57 5.40
N GLY A 124 -10.51 17.21 4.53
CA GLY A 124 -11.66 16.59 3.88
C GLY A 124 -11.31 15.41 2.97
N LEU A 125 -10.06 15.34 2.47
CA LEU A 125 -9.60 14.32 1.53
C LEU A 125 -8.88 13.14 2.19
N ARG A 126 -8.71 13.13 3.53
CA ARG A 126 -7.98 12.04 4.21
C ARG A 126 -8.54 10.65 3.93
N ARG A 127 -9.88 10.52 3.89
CA ARG A 127 -10.53 9.23 3.57
C ARG A 127 -10.32 8.79 2.13
N LEU A 128 -10.21 9.75 1.21
CA LEU A 128 -9.89 9.47 -0.20
C LEU A 128 -8.42 9.06 -0.32
N GLY A 129 -7.51 9.79 0.33
CA GLY A 129 -6.08 9.46 0.36
C GLY A 129 -5.81 8.05 0.89
N SER A 130 -6.45 7.66 2.00
CA SER A 130 -6.31 6.32 2.57
C SER A 130 -6.80 5.26 1.58
N ALA A 131 -8.00 5.44 1.03
CA ALA A 131 -8.56 4.48 0.07
C ALA A 131 -7.69 4.35 -1.20
N LEU A 132 -7.14 5.45 -1.70
CA LEU A 132 -6.22 5.44 -2.84
C LEU A 132 -4.94 4.67 -2.53
N PHE A 133 -4.38 4.82 -1.33
CA PHE A 133 -3.17 4.10 -0.93
C PHE A 133 -3.43 2.63 -0.61
N ASP A 134 -4.61 2.30 -0.10
CA ASP A 134 -5.04 0.92 0.13
C ASP A 134 -5.21 0.17 -1.21
N THR A 135 -5.73 0.85 -2.24
CA THR A 135 -5.85 0.28 -3.59
C THR A 135 -4.51 0.28 -4.34
N PHE A 136 -3.82 1.40 -4.35
CA PHE A 136 -2.56 1.60 -5.06
C PHE A 136 -1.47 1.94 -4.04
N ARG A 137 -0.71 0.92 -3.59
CA ARG A 137 0.29 1.08 -2.53
C ARG A 137 1.56 1.79 -3.04
N SER A 138 1.44 3.08 -3.32
CA SER A 138 2.54 3.94 -3.78
C SER A 138 2.80 5.08 -2.78
N PRO A 139 4.08 5.40 -2.46
CA PRO A 139 4.44 6.47 -1.54
C PRO A 139 3.85 7.84 -1.89
N LEU A 140 3.78 8.14 -3.19
CA LEU A 140 3.38 9.43 -3.71
C LEU A 140 2.47 9.20 -4.91
N ILE A 141 1.22 9.60 -4.77
CA ILE A 141 0.21 9.46 -5.80
C ILE A 141 -0.32 10.84 -6.17
N LYS A 142 -0.32 11.12 -7.46
CA LYS A 142 -0.95 12.30 -8.03
C LYS A 142 -2.28 11.89 -8.65
N VAL A 143 -3.35 12.49 -8.16
CA VAL A 143 -4.71 12.24 -8.62
C VAL A 143 -5.26 13.48 -9.30
N GLU A 144 -5.74 13.29 -10.52
CA GLU A 144 -6.44 14.31 -11.27
C GLU A 144 -7.93 14.02 -11.26
N LEU A 145 -8.70 14.97 -10.77
CA LEU A 145 -10.16 14.92 -10.72
C LEU A 145 -10.71 15.85 -11.79
N LYS A 146 -11.70 15.40 -12.53
CA LYS A 146 -12.36 16.19 -13.58
C LYS A 146 -13.88 16.14 -13.40
N ARG A 147 -14.52 17.26 -13.70
CA ARG A 147 -15.97 17.38 -13.79
C ARG A 147 -16.38 17.43 -15.25
N ASP A 148 -17.01 16.35 -15.70
CA ASP A 148 -17.79 16.36 -16.94
C ASP A 148 -19.26 16.59 -16.56
N LYS A 149 -20.07 15.51 -16.45
CA LYS A 149 -21.42 15.57 -15.86
C LYS A 149 -21.41 15.43 -14.33
N ILE A 150 -20.52 14.58 -13.84
CA ILE A 150 -20.23 14.33 -12.42
C ILE A 150 -18.71 14.37 -12.22
N TRP A 151 -18.28 14.58 -10.99
CA TRP A 151 -16.87 14.49 -10.64
C TRP A 151 -16.41 13.03 -10.65
N HIS A 152 -15.27 12.79 -11.30
CA HIS A 152 -14.64 11.48 -11.37
C HIS A 152 -13.12 11.63 -11.40
N ILE A 153 -12.42 10.53 -11.21
CA ILE A 153 -10.97 10.43 -11.31
C ILE A 153 -10.58 10.28 -12.77
N ALA A 154 -9.95 11.33 -13.32
CA ALA A 154 -9.46 11.32 -14.70
C ALA A 154 -8.11 10.62 -14.84
N SER A 155 -7.25 10.68 -13.81
CA SER A 155 -6.01 9.90 -13.77
C SER A 155 -5.47 9.73 -12.36
N ILE A 156 -4.79 8.61 -12.14
CA ILE A 156 -4.01 8.31 -10.95
C ILE A 156 -2.60 7.96 -11.45
N ARG A 157 -1.56 8.61 -10.93
CA ARG A 157 -0.16 8.35 -11.32
C ARG A 157 0.74 8.26 -10.10
N SER A 158 1.67 7.31 -10.12
CA SER A 158 2.81 7.32 -9.21
C SER A 158 3.73 8.48 -9.60
N VAL A 159 4.23 9.23 -8.62
CA VAL A 159 5.14 10.36 -8.86
C VAL A 159 6.31 10.34 -7.89
N GLY A 160 7.48 10.82 -8.31
CA GLY A 160 8.65 10.90 -7.43
C GLY A 160 8.68 12.16 -6.55
N LEU A 161 9.74 12.25 -5.74
CA LEU A 161 9.96 13.33 -4.76
C LEU A 161 9.90 14.75 -5.37
N LYS A 162 10.32 14.92 -6.63
CA LYS A 162 10.27 16.21 -7.34
C LYS A 162 8.86 16.80 -7.49
N SER A 163 7.82 15.98 -7.38
CA SER A 163 6.43 16.44 -7.42
C SER A 163 5.98 17.16 -6.14
N VAL A 164 6.71 16.96 -5.03
CA VAL A 164 6.41 17.59 -3.74
C VAL A 164 6.91 19.04 -3.76
N LYS A 165 5.97 19.99 -3.71
CA LYS A 165 6.28 21.43 -3.66
C LYS A 165 6.93 21.80 -2.33
N ARG A 166 7.66 22.92 -2.29
CA ARG A 166 8.38 23.38 -1.07
C ARG A 166 7.46 23.51 0.14
N ASN A 167 6.25 24.05 -0.04
CA ASN A 167 5.25 24.20 1.01
C ASN A 167 4.61 22.87 1.47
N GLN A 168 4.76 21.79 0.69
CA GLN A 168 4.22 20.46 1.00
C GLN A 168 5.27 19.51 1.61
N ARG A 169 6.53 19.94 1.72
CA ARG A 169 7.63 19.10 2.19
C ARG A 169 7.47 18.67 3.63
N GLU A 170 7.10 19.60 4.51
CA GLU A 170 6.85 19.30 5.92
C GLU A 170 5.77 18.21 6.05
N PHE A 171 4.64 18.39 5.37
CA PHE A 171 3.58 17.39 5.31
C PHE A 171 4.04 16.04 4.75
N PHE A 172 4.86 16.04 3.69
CA PHE A 172 5.42 14.82 3.12
C PHE A 172 6.30 14.08 4.13
N PHE A 173 7.22 14.77 4.80
CA PHE A 173 8.11 14.17 5.79
C PHE A 173 7.35 13.66 7.01
N ASP A 174 6.30 14.36 7.46
CA ASP A 174 5.43 13.89 8.52
C ASP A 174 4.67 12.61 8.11
N ALA A 175 4.12 12.58 6.89
CA ALA A 175 3.44 11.40 6.37
C ALA A 175 4.39 10.20 6.23
N MET A 176 5.60 10.44 5.71
CA MET A 176 6.67 9.44 5.59
C MET A 176 7.14 8.95 6.95
N ALA A 177 7.38 9.85 7.90
CA ALA A 177 7.73 9.51 9.27
C ALA A 177 6.61 8.71 9.93
N GLY A 178 5.34 9.06 9.74
CA GLY A 178 4.21 8.28 10.23
C GLY A 178 4.15 6.87 9.62
N TYR A 179 4.45 6.73 8.33
CA TYR A 179 4.55 5.44 7.64
C TYR A 179 5.70 4.59 8.19
N LEU A 180 6.87 5.19 8.40
CA LEU A 180 8.09 4.54 8.90
C LEU A 180 8.04 4.26 10.41
N ARG A 181 7.38 5.12 11.20
CA ARG A 181 7.25 5.04 12.67
C ARG A 181 6.20 4.04 13.12
N ARG A 182 5.37 3.47 12.22
CA ARG A 182 4.33 2.50 12.61
C ARG A 182 4.93 1.46 13.56
N PRO A 183 4.56 1.49 14.84
CA PRO A 183 5.32 0.82 15.88
C PRO A 183 5.23 -0.69 15.72
N TRP A 184 6.41 -1.30 15.75
CA TRP A 184 6.72 -2.46 16.57
C TRP A 184 5.57 -2.84 17.50
N ARG A 185 4.91 -3.98 17.26
CA ARG A 185 4.46 -4.79 18.38
C ARG A 185 5.74 -5.23 19.09
N ALA A 186 5.90 -4.82 20.34
CA ALA A 186 6.98 -5.28 21.21
C ALA A 186 7.14 -6.80 21.01
N ALA A 187 8.38 -7.25 20.81
CA ALA A 187 8.74 -8.64 20.68
C ALA A 187 8.23 -9.41 21.91
N ARG A 188 6.99 -9.91 21.82
CA ARG A 188 6.55 -11.05 22.61
C ARG A 188 7.25 -12.23 22.01
N ASP A 189 8.43 -12.51 22.54
CA ASP A 189 9.15 -13.77 22.49
C ASP A 189 8.76 -14.61 21.26
N ARG A 190 9.11 -14.09 20.07
CA ARG A 190 8.91 -14.78 18.81
C ARG A 190 9.94 -15.90 18.80
N ARG A 191 9.60 -17.05 19.38
CA ARG A 191 10.00 -18.34 18.79
C ARG A 191 9.78 -18.15 17.29
N GLN A 192 10.86 -18.09 16.51
CA GLN A 192 10.87 -17.67 15.10
C GLN A 192 9.60 -18.14 14.39
N MET A 193 8.61 -17.25 14.33
CA MET A 193 7.38 -17.54 13.61
C MET A 193 7.77 -17.38 12.15
N ARG A 194 7.73 -18.47 11.40
CA ARG A 194 8.26 -18.54 10.04
C ARG A 194 7.33 -17.91 9.03
N PHE A 195 6.04 -17.87 9.35
CA PHE A 195 4.98 -17.40 8.46
C PHE A 195 3.95 -16.58 9.23
N ASP A 196 3.34 -15.60 8.56
CA ASP A 196 2.27 -14.75 9.06
C ASP A 196 0.93 -15.18 8.43
N LEU A 197 -0.10 -15.43 9.24
CA LEU A 197 -1.44 -15.86 8.81
C LEU A 197 -2.50 -14.80 9.13
N ALA A 198 -3.20 -14.32 8.12
CA ALA A 198 -4.40 -13.52 8.28
C ALA A 198 -5.62 -14.44 8.48
N ILE A 199 -6.39 -14.22 9.54
CA ILE A 199 -7.69 -14.86 9.74
C ILE A 199 -8.78 -13.79 9.58
N LEU A 200 -9.46 -13.79 8.43
CA LEU A 200 -10.56 -12.86 8.16
C LEU A 200 -11.79 -13.25 8.97
N TYR A 201 -12.35 -12.30 9.70
CA TYR A 201 -13.59 -12.48 10.46
C TYR A 201 -14.37 -11.16 10.53
N ASP A 202 -15.68 -11.25 10.73
CA ASP A 202 -16.52 -10.10 11.11
C ASP A 202 -16.96 -10.24 12.58
N PRO A 203 -16.52 -9.35 13.49
CA PRO A 203 -16.96 -9.34 14.89
C PRO A 203 -18.47 -9.17 15.08
N ASN A 204 -19.18 -8.64 14.08
CA ASN A 204 -20.60 -8.29 14.15
C ASN A 204 -21.49 -9.27 13.38
N GLU A 205 -20.92 -10.32 12.78
CA GLU A 205 -21.69 -11.32 12.05
C GLU A 205 -22.50 -12.19 13.02
N ALA A 206 -23.82 -12.21 12.82
CA ALA A 206 -24.75 -12.90 13.73
C ALA A 206 -24.58 -14.43 13.69
N LEU A 207 -24.26 -15.00 12.53
CA LEU A 207 -24.08 -16.43 12.30
C LEU A 207 -22.68 -16.73 11.78
N ALA A 208 -21.67 -16.19 12.47
CA ALA A 208 -20.28 -16.38 12.09
C ALA A 208 -19.91 -17.88 12.11
N PRO A 209 -19.10 -18.35 11.15
CA PRO A 209 -18.73 -19.75 11.06
C PRO A 209 -17.71 -20.16 12.15
N SER A 210 -17.21 -19.19 12.92
CA SER A 210 -16.37 -19.40 14.11
C SER A 210 -16.77 -18.45 15.24
N ASP A 211 -16.93 -18.97 16.44
CA ASP A 211 -17.05 -18.13 17.64
C ASP A 211 -15.68 -17.65 18.16
N ARG A 212 -15.68 -16.77 19.17
CA ARG A 212 -14.44 -16.25 19.77
C ARG A 212 -13.54 -17.35 20.35
N ARG A 213 -14.11 -18.47 20.83
CA ARG A 213 -13.33 -19.58 21.40
C ARG A 213 -12.63 -20.35 20.28
N ALA A 214 -13.30 -20.59 19.15
CA ALA A 214 -12.74 -21.21 17.97
C ALA A 214 -11.60 -20.37 17.39
N LEU A 215 -11.80 -19.06 17.23
CA LEU A 215 -10.75 -18.13 16.78
C LEU A 215 -9.51 -18.17 17.70
N ALA A 216 -9.71 -18.16 19.02
CA ALA A 216 -8.60 -18.30 19.97
C ALA A 216 -7.87 -19.66 19.86
N ARG A 217 -8.59 -20.74 19.54
CA ARG A 217 -7.99 -22.07 19.29
C ARG A 217 -7.18 -22.08 18.00
N PHE A 218 -7.65 -21.46 16.93
CA PHE A 218 -6.88 -21.32 15.69
C PHE A 218 -5.57 -20.57 15.91
N ILE A 219 -5.61 -19.44 16.61
CA ILE A 219 -4.39 -18.66 16.93
C ILE A 219 -3.41 -19.49 17.76
N ARG A 220 -3.91 -20.26 18.74
CA ARG A 220 -3.07 -21.14 19.56
C ARG A 220 -2.45 -22.28 18.74
N ALA A 221 -3.22 -22.89 17.84
CA ALA A 221 -2.74 -23.94 16.94
C ALA A 221 -1.68 -23.42 15.97
N ALA A 222 -1.92 -22.28 15.33
CA ALA A 222 -0.96 -21.60 14.46
C ALA A 222 0.36 -21.32 15.20
N ARG A 223 0.27 -20.78 16.43
CA ARG A 223 1.46 -20.54 17.25
C ARG A 223 2.23 -21.82 17.57
N SER A 224 1.56 -22.95 17.79
CA SER A 224 2.22 -24.22 18.11
C SER A 224 3.08 -24.76 16.97
N VAL A 225 2.76 -24.37 15.72
CA VAL A 225 3.50 -24.75 14.51
C VAL A 225 4.38 -23.61 13.96
N GLY A 226 4.56 -22.53 14.72
CA GLY A 226 5.42 -21.40 14.33
C GLY A 226 4.80 -20.46 13.30
N ILE A 227 3.47 -20.30 13.28
CA ILE A 227 2.75 -19.34 12.43
C ILE A 227 2.16 -18.23 13.29
N ASP A 228 2.45 -16.97 12.96
CA ASP A 228 1.89 -15.80 13.65
C ASP A 228 0.52 -15.48 13.06
N ALA A 229 -0.54 -15.91 13.74
CA ALA A 229 -1.91 -15.70 13.28
C ALA A 229 -2.52 -14.42 13.87
N GLU A 230 -3.05 -13.56 13.00
CA GLU A 230 -3.74 -12.33 13.37
C GLU A 230 -5.18 -12.33 12.83
N LEU A 231 -6.11 -11.91 13.67
CA LEU A 231 -7.48 -11.65 13.24
C LEU A 231 -7.54 -10.33 12.48
N ILE A 232 -8.08 -10.36 11.25
CA ILE A 232 -8.24 -9.20 10.40
C ILE A 232 -9.70 -9.02 9.99
N THR A 233 -10.10 -7.80 9.67
CA THR A 233 -11.47 -7.46 9.26
C THR A 233 -11.49 -6.93 7.83
N ALA A 234 -12.68 -6.65 7.28
CA ALA A 234 -12.83 -6.01 5.98
C ALA A 234 -12.01 -4.71 5.80
N ARG A 235 -11.68 -4.01 6.90
CA ARG A 235 -10.88 -2.76 6.88
C ARG A 235 -9.40 -3.00 6.64
N ASP A 236 -8.92 -4.21 6.87
CA ASP A 236 -7.50 -4.57 6.78
C ASP A 236 -7.11 -5.07 5.38
N PHE A 237 -7.98 -4.89 4.38
CA PHE A 237 -7.76 -5.35 3.01
C PHE A 237 -6.41 -4.89 2.42
N GLY A 238 -6.02 -3.64 2.67
CA GLY A 238 -4.73 -3.11 2.20
C GLY A 238 -3.50 -3.73 2.89
N ARG A 239 -3.68 -4.40 4.03
CA ARG A 239 -2.64 -5.12 4.76
C ARG A 239 -2.53 -6.58 4.33
N LEU A 240 -3.40 -7.07 3.45
CA LEU A 240 -3.43 -8.49 3.09
C LEU A 240 -2.09 -9.00 2.55
N ALA A 241 -1.38 -8.18 1.78
CA ALA A 241 -0.04 -8.50 1.26
C ALA A 241 1.07 -8.53 2.33
N GLU A 242 0.75 -8.25 3.60
CA GLU A 242 1.69 -8.37 4.71
C GLU A 242 1.79 -9.82 5.23
N PHE A 243 0.85 -10.68 4.86
CA PHE A 243 0.72 -12.07 5.31
C PHE A 243 1.15 -13.06 4.23
N ASP A 244 1.47 -14.29 4.63
CA ASP A 244 1.81 -15.40 3.73
C ASP A 244 0.57 -16.25 3.39
N ALA A 245 -0.46 -16.21 4.23
CA ALA A 245 -1.69 -16.94 4.03
C ALA A 245 -2.92 -16.16 4.51
N LEU A 246 -4.06 -16.44 3.90
CA LEU A 246 -5.38 -15.95 4.27
C LEU A 246 -6.28 -17.15 4.62
N PHE A 247 -6.87 -17.12 5.81
CA PHE A 247 -7.90 -18.05 6.26
C PHE A 247 -9.22 -17.32 6.48
N ILE A 248 -10.27 -17.71 5.77
CA ILE A 248 -11.56 -17.01 5.78
C ILE A 248 -12.50 -17.66 6.82
N ARG A 249 -12.86 -16.91 7.86
CA ARG A 249 -13.82 -17.32 8.91
C ARG A 249 -15.01 -16.36 8.97
N GLU A 250 -15.58 -16.11 7.80
CA GLU A 250 -16.75 -15.26 7.58
C GLU A 250 -17.59 -15.87 6.46
N THR A 251 -18.91 -15.64 6.44
CA THR A 251 -19.76 -16.16 5.36
C THR A 251 -19.28 -15.70 3.98
N THR A 252 -18.99 -16.67 3.10
CA THR A 252 -18.51 -16.40 1.74
C THR A 252 -19.66 -16.15 0.77
N ASN A 253 -19.52 -15.13 -0.07
CA ASN A 253 -20.47 -14.84 -1.14
C ASN A 253 -19.73 -14.13 -2.29
N VAL A 254 -20.11 -14.46 -3.53
CA VAL A 254 -19.51 -13.94 -4.77
C VAL A 254 -19.55 -12.40 -4.83
N ASN A 255 -20.59 -11.77 -4.27
CA ASN A 255 -20.75 -10.31 -4.25
C ASN A 255 -20.29 -9.67 -2.92
N HIS A 256 -19.40 -10.33 -2.17
CA HIS A 256 -18.99 -9.93 -0.82
C HIS A 256 -17.49 -9.65 -0.72
N HIS A 257 -17.03 -8.97 0.34
CA HIS A 257 -15.61 -8.67 0.49
C HIS A 257 -14.76 -9.91 0.69
N THR A 258 -15.33 -10.99 1.23
CA THR A 258 -14.68 -12.30 1.37
C THR A 258 -14.14 -12.81 0.02
N TYR A 259 -14.91 -12.68 -1.07
CA TYR A 259 -14.44 -13.01 -2.42
C TYR A 259 -13.31 -12.09 -2.90
N ARG A 260 -13.38 -10.79 -2.59
CA ARG A 260 -12.30 -9.84 -2.91
C ARG A 260 -11.00 -10.17 -2.18
N PHE A 261 -11.09 -10.53 -0.91
CA PHE A 261 -9.96 -11.01 -0.10
C PHE A 261 -9.34 -12.27 -0.71
N ALA A 262 -10.16 -13.27 -1.05
CA ALA A 262 -9.67 -14.49 -1.71
C ALA A 262 -8.95 -14.20 -3.03
N ARG A 263 -9.57 -13.38 -3.90
CA ARG A 263 -8.97 -12.99 -5.20
C ARG A 263 -7.69 -12.19 -5.03
N ARG A 264 -7.64 -11.27 -4.07
CA ARG A 264 -6.44 -10.46 -3.80
C ARG A 264 -5.32 -11.32 -3.21
N ALA A 265 -5.62 -12.16 -2.22
CA ALA A 265 -4.65 -13.08 -1.63
C ALA A 265 -4.04 -13.99 -2.70
N ALA A 266 -4.87 -14.62 -3.53
CA ALA A 266 -4.38 -15.46 -4.64
C ALA A 266 -3.50 -14.67 -5.63
N ALA A 267 -3.89 -13.44 -5.97
CA ALA A 267 -3.12 -12.59 -6.88
C ALA A 267 -1.84 -11.99 -6.27
N GLU A 268 -1.69 -12.01 -4.95
CA GLU A 268 -0.48 -11.63 -4.21
C GLU A 268 0.36 -12.87 -3.83
N GLY A 269 -0.04 -14.06 -4.26
CA GLY A 269 0.69 -15.31 -4.03
C GLY A 269 0.47 -15.93 -2.65
N LEU A 270 -0.50 -15.47 -1.87
CA LEU A 270 -0.85 -16.04 -0.57
C LEU A 270 -1.55 -17.39 -0.74
N VAL A 271 -1.32 -18.28 0.23
CA VAL A 271 -2.16 -19.48 0.39
C VAL A 271 -3.54 -19.05 0.88
N VAL A 272 -4.60 -19.44 0.18
CA VAL A 272 -5.99 -19.13 0.54
C VAL A 272 -6.68 -20.37 1.07
N ILE A 273 -7.28 -20.26 2.26
CA ILE A 273 -8.00 -21.31 2.96
C ILE A 273 -9.38 -20.76 3.32
N ASP A 274 -10.43 -21.54 3.08
CA ASP A 274 -11.81 -21.25 3.50
C ASP A 274 -12.22 -22.22 4.62
#